data_AF-A0A927SDU4-F1
#
_entry.id   AF-A0A927SDU4-F1
#
_cell.length_a   1.000
_cell.length_b   1.000
_cell.length_c   1.000
_cell.angle_alpha   90.00
_cell.angle_beta   90.00
_cell.angle_gamma   90.00
#
_symmetry.space_group_name_H-M   'P 1'
#
loop_
_entity.id
_entity.type
_entity.pdbx_description
1 polymer ?
#
loop_
_entity_poly.entity_id
_entity_poly.type
_entity_poly.pdbx_seq_one_letter_code
_entity_poly.pdbx_strand_id
1 'polypeptide(L)' 'MKKVKWKQYIAPIVITAFFSAYMVFYAVLLVNVLSGIAKVLFALVPAALTAVLVHVCIQRIKEIRTGEEDDLSQY' A
#
# COMPACT_ATOMS: atom_id res chain seq x y z
N MET A 1 -3.61 -27.41 -4.65
CA MET A 1 -2.98 -26.06 -4.69
C MET A 1 -2.70 -25.70 -6.13
N LYS A 2 -3.32 -24.63 -6.67
CA LYS A 2 -2.99 -24.09 -8.01
C LYS A 2 -1.51 -23.64 -8.01
N LYS A 3 -0.82 -23.81 -9.15
CA LYS A 3 0.54 -23.27 -9.31
C LYS A 3 0.47 -21.75 -9.33
N VAL A 4 0.89 -21.13 -8.23
CA VAL A 4 0.93 -19.67 -8.13
C VAL A 4 2.00 -19.11 -9.07
N LYS A 5 1.65 -18.14 -9.91
CA LYS A 5 2.61 -17.50 -10.83
C LYS A 5 3.24 -16.32 -10.10
N TRP A 6 4.55 -16.36 -9.87
CA TRP A 6 5.29 -15.30 -9.18
C TRP A 6 5.04 -13.89 -9.75
N LYS A 7 4.72 -13.80 -11.04
CA LYS A 7 4.35 -12.54 -11.73
C LYS A 7 3.13 -11.83 -11.13
N GLN A 8 2.20 -12.57 -10.52
CA GLN A 8 0.99 -12.02 -9.89
C GLN A 8 1.30 -11.21 -8.64
N TYR A 9 2.44 -11.46 -7.98
CA TYR A 9 2.87 -10.68 -6.81
C TYR A 9 3.50 -9.33 -7.18
N ILE A 10 4.01 -9.19 -8.40
CA ILE A 10 4.78 -8.00 -8.80
C ILE A 10 3.89 -6.76 -8.76
N ALA A 11 2.71 -6.83 -9.38
CA ALA A 11 1.80 -5.70 -9.46
C ALA A 11 1.41 -5.13 -8.08
N PRO A 12 0.84 -5.91 -7.14
CA PRO A 12 0.46 -5.38 -5.84
C PRO A 12 1.66 -4.86 -5.04
N ILE A 13 2.82 -5.54 -5.08
CA ILE A 13 4.01 -5.13 -4.32
C ILE A 13 4.59 -3.83 -4.87
N VAL A 14 4.78 -3.72 -6.19
CA VAL A 14 5.39 -2.54 -6.82
C VAL A 14 4.50 -1.32 -6.63
N ILE A 15 3.19 -1.45 -6.85
CA ILE A 15 2.23 -0.35 -6.65
C ILE A 15 2.24 0.08 -5.18
N THR A 16 2.19 -0.87 -4.25
CA THR A 16 2.21 -0.58 -2.82
C THR A 16 3.50 0.14 -2.41
N ALA A 17 4.66 -0.33 -2.89
CA ALA A 17 5.95 0.28 -2.58
C ALA A 17 6.04 1.71 -3.13
N PHE A 18 5.63 1.93 -4.37
CA PHE A 18 5.65 3.25 -5.01
C PHE A 18 4.74 4.25 -4.28
N PHE A 19 3.48 3.87 -4.01
CA PHE A 19 2.55 4.73 -3.28
C PHE A 19 2.98 4.97 -1.83
N SER A 20 3.57 3.97 -1.17
CA SER A 20 4.12 4.13 0.18
C SER A 20 5.28 5.13 0.19
N ALA A 21 6.20 5.03 -0.77
CA ALA A 21 7.29 6.00 -0.91
C ALA A 21 6.77 7.42 -1.18
N TYR A 22 5.76 7.55 -2.06
CA TYR A 22 5.09 8.83 -2.32
C TYR A 22 4.43 9.41 -1.07
N MET A 23 3.72 8.60 -0.29
CA MET A 23 3.06 9.04 0.96
C MET A 23 4.08 9.45 2.03
N VAL A 24 5.19 8.72 2.16
CA VAL A 24 6.28 9.10 3.07
C VAL A 24 6.90 10.42 2.63
N PHE A 25 7.20 10.59 1.33
CA PHE A 25 7.70 11.85 0.80
C PHE A 25 6.73 13.01 1.08
N TYR A 26 5.44 12.81 0.84
CA TYR A 26 4.40 13.79 1.13
C TYR A 26 4.32 14.14 2.63
N ALA A 27 4.40 13.14 3.52
CA ALA A 27 4.44 13.35 4.97
C ALA A 27 5.67 14.18 5.39
N VAL A 28 6.83 13.91 4.80
CA VAL A 28 8.06 14.70 5.03
C VAL A 28 7.83 16.15 4.60
N LEU A 29 7.23 16.40 3.44
CA LEU A 29 6.90 17.77 3.01
C LEU A 29 5.96 18.48 4.00
N LEU A 30 4.89 17.81 4.46
CA LEU A 30 3.96 18.37 5.44
C LEU A 30 4.66 18.76 6.75
N VAL A 31 5.58 17.92 7.24
CA VAL A 31 6.33 18.19 8.47
C VAL A 31 7.29 19.37 8.33
N ASN A 32 7.80 19.63 7.12
CA ASN A 32 8.68 20.77 6.83
C ASN A 32 7.90 22.08 6.61
N VAL A 33 6.68 22.01 6.09
CA VAL A 33 5.85 23.21 5.81
C VAL A 33 5.02 23.65 7.02
N LEU A 34 4.52 22.70 7.81
CA LEU A 34 3.64 22.99 8.94
C LEU A 34 4.41 23.12 10.26
N SER A 35 3.96 24.02 11.13
CA SER A 35 4.51 24.23 12.47
C SER A 35 3.57 23.75 13.58
N GLY A 36 4.13 23.54 14.78
CA GLY A 36 3.35 23.17 15.97
C GLY A 36 2.71 21.79 15.89
N ILE A 37 1.56 21.62 16.54
CA ILE A 37 0.82 20.35 16.62
C ILE A 37 0.23 19.95 15.26
N ALA A 38 -0.10 20.92 14.39
CA ALA A 38 -0.73 20.66 13.10
C ALA A 38 0.11 19.70 12.24
N LYS A 39 1.44 19.84 12.25
CA LYS A 39 2.32 18.96 11.46
C LYS A 39 2.21 17.48 11.86
N VAL A 40 1.98 17.20 13.14
CA VAL A 40 1.81 15.82 13.64
C VAL A 40 0.45 15.29 13.23
N LEU A 41 -0.62 16.06 13.43
CA LEU A 41 -1.97 15.67 13.04
C LEU A 41 -2.08 15.37 11.54
N PHE A 42 -1.49 16.23 10.70
CA PHE A 42 -1.51 16.04 9.25
C PHE A 42 -0.54 14.97 8.76
N ALA A 43 0.58 14.70 9.44
CA ALA A 43 1.48 13.60 9.11
C ALA A 43 0.93 12.22 9.50
N LEU A 44 0.03 12.15 10.49
CA LEU A 44 -0.65 10.90 10.87
C LEU A 44 -1.56 10.37 9.76
N VAL A 45 -2.18 11.24 8.96
CA VAL A 45 -3.06 10.85 7.85
C VAL A 45 -2.33 10.01 6.79
N PRO A 46 -1.25 10.47 6.14
CA PRO A 46 -0.51 9.65 5.17
C PRO A 46 0.12 8.41 5.81
N ALA A 47 0.50 8.46 7.09
CA ALA A 47 0.98 7.28 7.81
C ALA A 47 -0.11 6.20 7.95
N ALA A 48 -1.32 6.59 8.37
CA ALA A 48 -2.47 5.68 8.47
C ALA A 48 -2.87 5.12 7.10
N LEU A 49 -2.91 5.96 6.07
CA LEU A 49 -3.20 5.51 4.70
C LEU A 49 -2.16 4.53 4.18
N THR A 50 -0.87 4.76 4.47
CA THR A 50 0.21 3.83 4.12
C THR A 50 0.04 2.49 4.84
N ALA A 51 -0.31 2.50 6.12
CA ALA A 51 -0.57 1.27 6.88
C ALA A 51 -1.74 0.47 6.28
N VAL A 52 -2.84 1.14 5.92
CA VAL A 52 -3.99 0.51 5.26
C VAL A 52 -3.60 -0.05 3.89
N LEU A 53 -2.84 0.70 3.09
CA LEU A 53 -2.37 0.25 1.78
C LEU A 53 -1.53 -1.03 1.89
N VAL A 54 -0.60 -1.08 2.85
CA VAL A 54 0.21 -2.27 3.12
C VAL A 54 -0.66 -3.44 3.58
N HIS A 55 -1.66 -3.19 4.43
CA HIS A 55 -2.60 -4.23 4.86
C HIS A 55 -3.36 -4.86 3.68
N VAL A 56 -3.87 -4.03 2.76
CA VAL A 56 -4.55 -4.51 1.54
C VAL A 56 -3.58 -5.32 0.67
N CYS A 57 -2.33 -4.86 0.50
CA CYS A 57 -1.32 -5.63 -0.23
C CYS A 57 -1.09 -7.03 0.38
N ILE A 58 -1.05 -7.12 1.72
CA ILE A 58 -0.89 -8.40 2.41
C ILE A 58 -2.10 -9.30 2.16
N GLN A 59 -3.33 -8.76 2.19
CA GLN A 59 -4.54 -9.52 1.85
C GLN A 59 -4.49 -10.05 0.42
N ARG A 60 -4.12 -9.21 -0.56
CA ARG A 60 -3.96 -9.66 -1.95
C ARG A 60 -2.90 -10.75 -2.12
N ILE A 61 -1.78 -10.65 -1.42
CA ILE A 61 -0.76 -11.72 -1.42
C ILE A 61 -1.33 -13.02 -0.83
N LYS A 62 -2.18 -12.94 0.20
CA LYS A 62 -2.83 -14.12 0.79
C LYS A 62 -3.84 -14.75 -0.18
N GLU A 63 -4.69 -13.95 -0.82
CA GLU A 63 -5.66 -14.39 -1.84
C GLU A 63 -4.98 -15.11 -3.02
N ILE A 64 -3.90 -14.51 -3.55
CA ILE A 64 -3.09 -15.14 -4.61
C ILE A 64 -2.49 -16.49 -4.14
N ARG A 65 -2.13 -16.61 -2.85
CA ARG A 65 -1.60 -17.87 -2.28
C ARG A 65 -2.67 -18.93 -2.05
N THR A 66 -3.87 -18.53 -1.61
CA THR A 66 -5.00 -19.45 -1.37
C THR A 66 -5.64 -19.90 -2.69
N GLY A 67 -5.40 -19.17 -3.78
CA GLY A 67 -6.01 -19.45 -5.08
C GLY A 67 -7.43 -18.91 -5.20
N GLU A 68 -7.86 -18.10 -4.23
CA GLU A 68 -8.95 -17.13 -4.37
C GLU A 68 -8.40 -15.99 -5.23
N GLU A 69 -8.13 -16.29 -6.50
CA GLU A 69 -7.61 -15.29 -7.42
C GLU A 69 -8.69 -14.22 -7.58
N ASP A 70 -8.36 -12.98 -7.22
CA ASP A 70 -9.05 -11.78 -7.69
C ASP A 70 -8.79 -11.67 -9.20
N ASP A 71 -9.44 -12.56 -9.94
CA ASP A 71 -9.21 -12.77 -11.35
C ASP A 71 -10.02 -11.73 -12.12
N LEU A 72 -9.35 -10.64 -12.48
CA LEU A 72 -9.90 -9.58 -13.30
C LEU A 72 -10.38 -10.08 -14.68
N SER A 73 -10.03 -11.29 -15.11
CA SER A 73 -10.58 -11.89 -16.33
C SER A 73 -12.07 -12.27 -16.22
N GLN A 74 -12.64 -12.19 -15.02
CA GLN A 74 -14.08 -12.38 -14.77
C GLN A 74 -14.90 -11.08 -14.86
N TYR A 75 -14.26 -9.94 -15.18
CA TYR A 75 -14.89 -8.63 -15.39
C TYR A 75 -14.66 -8.12 -16.81
#